data_AF-A0A356UAT6-F1
#
_entry.id   AF-A0A356UAT6-F1
#
_cell.length_a   1.000
_cell.length_b   1.000
_cell.length_c   1.000
_cell.angle_alpha   90.00
_cell.angle_beta   90.00
_cell.angle_gamma   90.00
#
_symmetry.space_group_name_H-M   'P 1'
#
loop_
_entity.id
_entity.type
_entity.pdbx_description
1 polymer ?
#
loop_
_entity_poly.entity_id
_entity_poly.type
_entity_poly.pdbx_seq_one_letter_code
_entity_poly.pdbx_strand_id
1 'polypeptide(L)'
;GDEVEKEIADSSPGVDIIYEQKEFSQYIQQLLNEMKPEHKTAIVLRDVIGFSYEEIAEVMNCSMGTVKSRISRAREVLRKKITDRELLP
;
A
#
# COMPACT_ATOMS: atom_id res chain seq x y z
N GLY A 1 -46.33 8.12 27.46
CA GLY A 1 -45.21 7.25 27.83
C GLY A 1 -45.21 6.08 26.89
N ASP A 2 -44.16 5.77 26.17
CA ASP A 2 -42.84 6.41 26.10
C ASP A 2 -42.35 6.16 24.67
N GLU A 3 -41.82 7.23 24.07
CA GLU A 3 -41.07 7.15 22.82
C GLU A 3 -39.75 6.45 23.13
N VAL A 4 -39.55 5.25 22.60
CA VAL A 4 -38.21 4.64 22.57
C VAL A 4 -37.56 5.05 21.27
N GLU A 5 -36.89 6.19 21.31
CA GLU A 5 -35.91 6.59 20.30
C GLU A 5 -34.62 5.76 20.45
N LYS A 6 -34.25 5.14 19.32
CA LYS A 6 -32.88 4.94 18.79
C LYS A 6 -31.90 4.06 19.56
N GLU A 7 -31.52 2.97 18.90
CA GLU A 7 -30.10 2.67 18.70
C GLU A 7 -29.86 2.35 17.22
N ILE A 8 -29.44 3.36 16.47
CA ILE A 8 -28.81 3.15 15.16
C ILE A 8 -27.41 2.64 15.48
N ALA A 9 -27.15 1.36 15.24
CA ALA A 9 -25.81 0.78 15.37
C ALA A 9 -24.86 1.51 14.41
N ASP A 10 -23.97 2.34 14.97
CA ASP A 10 -22.95 3.03 14.20
C ASP A 10 -22.00 1.97 13.62
N SER A 11 -22.01 1.83 12.30
CA SER A 11 -21.16 0.87 11.57
C SER A 11 -19.73 1.39 11.37
N SER A 12 -19.38 2.46 12.09
CA SER A 12 -18.07 3.10 12.03
C SER A 12 -17.02 2.25 12.77
N PRO A 13 -15.83 2.02 12.17
CA PRO A 13 -14.75 1.33 12.86
C PRO A 13 -14.41 2.05 14.18
N GLY A 14 -14.13 1.29 15.23
CA GLY A 14 -13.66 1.85 16.50
C GLY A 14 -12.39 2.71 16.32
N VAL A 15 -12.19 3.67 17.22
CA VAL A 15 -11.07 4.65 17.14
C VAL A 15 -9.71 3.94 17.05
N ASP A 16 -9.53 2.82 17.74
CA ASP A 16 -8.30 2.02 17.72
C ASP A 16 -8.00 1.48 16.32
N ILE A 17 -9.00 0.95 15.61
CA ILE A 17 -8.88 0.43 14.25
C ILE A 17 -8.49 1.54 13.26
N ILE A 18 -9.07 2.74 13.42
CA ILE A 18 -8.72 3.91 12.60
C ILE A 18 -7.28 4.32 12.84
N TYR A 19 -6.82 4.28 14.10
CA TYR A 19 -5.47 4.65 14.48
C TYR A 19 -4.44 3.67 13.91
N GLU A 20 -4.68 2.37 14.06
CA GLU A 20 -3.85 1.29 13.50
C GLU A 20 -3.75 1.38 11.97
N GLN A 21 -4.87 1.59 11.27
CA GLN A 21 -4.87 1.77 9.82
C GLN A 21 -4.06 2.99 9.38
N LYS A 22 -4.19 4.11 10.11
CA LYS A 22 -3.44 5.33 9.81
C LYS A 22 -1.93 5.12 10.02
N GLU A 23 -1.54 4.47 11.11
CA GLU A 23 -0.14 4.17 11.39
C GLU A 23 0.44 3.22 10.34
N PHE A 24 -0.30 2.17 9.95
CA PHE A 24 0.09 1.26 8.89
C PHE A 24 0.23 1.97 7.54
N SER A 25 -0.71 2.85 7.18
CA SER A 25 -0.62 3.64 5.95
C SER A 25 0.62 4.54 5.95
N GLN A 26 0.91 5.21 7.06
CA GLN A 26 2.11 6.04 7.21
C GLN A 26 3.40 5.23 7.07
N TYR A 27 3.43 4.03 7.66
CA TYR A 27 4.57 3.12 7.52
C TYR A 27 4.80 2.70 6.07
N ILE A 28 3.75 2.29 5.34
CA ILE A 28 3.86 1.95 3.92
C ILE A 28 4.35 3.15 3.09
N GLN A 29 3.84 4.35 3.36
CA GLN A 29 4.31 5.57 2.68
C GLN A 29 5.80 5.83 2.94
N GLN A 30 6.27 5.64 4.16
CA GLN A 30 7.70 5.76 4.48
C GLN A 30 8.53 4.74 3.69
N LEU A 31 8.12 3.47 3.67
CA LEU A 31 8.84 2.42 2.93
C LEU A 31 8.91 2.73 1.43
N LEU A 32 7.82 3.22 0.84
CA LEU A 32 7.81 3.64 -0.56
C LEU A 32 8.76 4.81 -0.82
N ASN A 33 8.91 5.74 0.14
CA ASN A 33 9.81 6.89 0.03
C ASN A 33 11.30 6.51 0.20
N GLU A 34 11.61 5.43 0.91
CA GLU A 34 12.97 4.90 1.05
C GLU A 34 13.45 4.14 -0.20
N MET A 35 12.55 3.77 -1.10
CA MET A 35 12.90 3.08 -2.35
C MET A 35 13.50 4.02 -3.38
N LYS A 36 14.30 3.45 -4.28
CA LYS A 36 14.70 4.14 -5.51
C LYS A 36 13.44 4.59 -6.28
N PRO A 37 13.41 5.82 -6.84
CA PRO A 37 12.24 6.36 -7.51
C PRO A 37 11.67 5.42 -8.58
N GLU A 38 12.51 4.72 -9.33
CA GLU A 38 12.06 3.83 -10.40
C GLU A 38 11.38 2.57 -9.87
N HIS A 39 11.77 2.08 -8.68
CA HIS A 39 11.10 0.97 -8.02
C HIS A 39 9.73 1.40 -7.50
N LYS A 40 9.67 2.56 -6.82
CA LYS A 40 8.43 3.17 -6.32
C LYS A 40 7.43 3.40 -7.45
N THR A 41 7.86 4.03 -8.54
CA THR A 41 6.99 4.31 -9.69
C THR A 41 6.46 3.02 -10.30
N ALA A 42 7.33 2.02 -10.53
CA ALA A 42 6.92 0.76 -11.14
C ALA A 42 5.90 0.00 -10.27
N ILE A 43 6.08 -0.03 -8.94
CA ILE A 43 5.16 -0.74 -8.05
C ILE A 43 3.83 0.01 -7.87
N VAL A 44 3.85 1.34 -7.81
CA VAL A 44 2.61 2.14 -7.73
C VAL A 44 1.78 1.98 -8.99
N LEU A 45 2.41 2.08 -10.17
CA LEU A 45 1.69 1.88 -11.43
C LEU A 45 1.08 0.48 -11.53
N ARG A 46 1.81 -0.54 -11.05
CA ARG A 46 1.35 -1.93 -11.13
C ARG A 46 0.27 -2.28 -10.10
N ASP A 47 0.54 -2.04 -8.82
CA ASP A 47 -0.24 -2.59 -7.71
C ASP A 47 -1.30 -1.61 -7.17
N VAL A 48 -1.17 -0.31 -7.45
CA VAL A 48 -2.14 0.72 -7.02
C VAL A 48 -3.01 1.18 -8.19
N ILE A 49 -2.38 1.53 -9.32
CA ILE A 49 -3.09 2.05 -10.49
C ILE A 49 -3.62 0.91 -11.38
N GLY A 50 -2.93 -0.23 -11.42
CA GLY A 50 -3.38 -1.43 -12.13
C GLY A 50 -2.91 -1.54 -13.58
N PHE A 51 -1.87 -0.79 -13.98
CA PHE A 51 -1.35 -0.85 -15.35
C PHE A 51 -0.73 -2.22 -15.68
N SER A 52 -0.84 -2.61 -16.94
CA SER A 52 -0.11 -3.74 -17.51
C SER A 52 1.40 -3.48 -17.50
N TYR A 53 2.20 -4.55 -17.65
CA TYR A 53 3.65 -4.38 -17.68
C TYR A 53 4.07 -3.57 -18.92
N GLU A 54 3.34 -3.74 -20.02
CA GLU A 54 3.51 -3.07 -21.31
C GLU A 54 3.25 -1.56 -21.18
N GLU A 55 2.12 -1.14 -20.61
CA GLU A 55 1.82 0.27 -20.36
C GLU A 55 2.86 0.91 -19.44
N ILE A 56 3.34 0.19 -18.43
CA ILE A 56 4.40 0.68 -17.53
C ILE A 56 5.71 0.85 -18.29
N ALA A 57 6.06 -0.09 -19.18
CA ALA A 57 7.27 -0.02 -19.99
C ALA A 57 7.26 1.22 -20.89
N GLU A 58 6.11 1.52 -21.50
CA GLU A 58 5.89 2.73 -22.31
C GLU A 58 6.00 4.01 -21.46
N VAL A 59 5.26 4.09 -20.35
CA VAL A 59 5.27 5.27 -19.45
C VAL A 59 6.66 5.55 -18.89
N MET A 60 7.41 4.50 -18.53
CA MET A 60 8.74 4.62 -17.95
C MET A 60 9.87 4.64 -19.01
N ASN A 61 9.53 4.58 -20.29
CA ASN A 61 10.46 4.49 -21.42
C ASN A 61 11.59 3.47 -21.18
N CYS A 62 11.22 2.23 -20.83
CA CYS A 62 12.18 1.16 -20.53
C CYS A 62 11.67 -0.20 -20.99
N SER A 63 12.53 -1.24 -20.95
CA SER A 63 12.11 -2.57 -21.38
C SER A 63 11.14 -3.25 -20.40
N MET A 64 10.31 -4.15 -20.91
CA MET A 64 9.47 -5.04 -20.10
C MET A 64 10.26 -5.83 -19.05
N GLY A 65 11.48 -6.27 -19.40
CA GLY A 65 12.38 -6.95 -18.46
C GLY A 65 12.80 -6.02 -17.31
N THR A 66 13.09 -4.76 -17.62
CA THR A 66 13.39 -3.73 -16.63
C THR A 66 12.20 -3.52 -15.69
N VAL A 67 10.99 -3.35 -16.22
CA VAL A 67 9.75 -3.19 -15.42
C VAL A 67 9.56 -4.36 -14.45
N LYS A 68 9.59 -5.60 -14.96
CA LYS A 68 9.47 -6.82 -14.13
C LYS A 68 10.50 -6.84 -13.01
N SER A 69 11.75 -6.50 -13.34
CA SER A 69 12.86 -6.51 -12.39
C SER A 69 12.77 -5.41 -11.32
N ARG A 70 12.18 -4.24 -11.66
CA ARG A 70 11.93 -3.13 -10.73
C ARG A 70 10.78 -3.49 -9.77
N ILE A 71 9.68 -4.02 -10.30
CA ILE A 71 8.52 -4.49 -9.51
C ILE A 71 8.94 -5.60 -8.54
N SER A 72 9.69 -6.59 -9.02
CA SER A 72 10.17 -7.69 -8.17
C SER A 72 10.98 -7.17 -6.98
N ARG A 73 11.91 -6.25 -7.21
CA ARG A 73 12.74 -5.63 -6.17
C ARG A 73 11.91 -4.77 -5.21
N ALA A 74 10.98 -3.97 -5.73
CA ALA A 74 10.08 -3.18 -4.89
C ALA A 74 9.27 -4.06 -3.94
N ARG A 75 8.68 -5.16 -4.45
CA ARG A 75 7.92 -6.12 -3.63
C ARG A 75 8.79 -6.84 -2.61
N GLU A 76 10.03 -7.17 -2.95
CA GLU A 76 10.97 -7.78 -2.00
C GLU A 76 11.27 -6.84 -0.82
N VAL A 77 11.53 -5.56 -1.10
CA VAL A 77 11.72 -4.54 -0.06
C VAL A 77 10.48 -4.41 0.83
N LEU A 78 9.28 -4.32 0.23
CA LEU A 78 8.03 -4.24 0.99
C LEU A 78 7.81 -5.48 1.86
N ARG A 79 7.92 -6.68 1.29
CA ARG A 79 7.74 -7.94 2.03
C ARG A 79 8.68 -8.00 3.22
N LYS A 80 9.98 -7.77 3.02
CA LYS A 80 10.97 -7.83 4.10
C LYS A 80 10.59 -6.89 5.24
N LYS A 81 10.28 -5.64 4.92
CA LYS A 81 9.99 -4.60 5.92
C LYS A 81 8.66 -4.81 6.64
N ILE A 82 7.61 -5.23 5.92
CA ILE A 82 6.31 -5.51 6.52
C ILE A 82 6.40 -6.72 7.44
N THR A 83 7.07 -7.80 7.01
CA THR A 83 7.29 -8.97 7.87
C THR A 83 8.11 -8.61 9.11
N ASP A 84 9.14 -7.77 8.98
CA ASP A 84 9.92 -7.29 10.13
C ASP A 84 9.05 -6.52 11.14
N ARG A 85 7.97 -5.84 10.70
CA ARG A 85 7.04 -5.13 11.58
C ARG A 85 6.01 -6.05 12.25
N GLU A 86 5.49 -7.06 11.55
CA GLU A 86 4.62 -8.09 12.14
C GLU A 86 5.33 -8.96 13.19
N LEU A 87 6.66 -8.98 13.16
CA LEU A 87 7.51 -9.65 14.16
C LEU A 87 7.81 -8.80 15.40
N LEU A 88 7.28 -7.57 15.48
CA LEU A 88 7.40 -6.74 16.68
C LEU A 88 6.20 -7.03 17.62
N PRO A 89 6.46 -7.27 18.92
CA PRO A 89 5.45 -7.66 19.91
C PRO A 89 4.41 -6.58 20.18
#